data_AF-A0A2E7ZZF2-F1
#
_entry.id   AF-A0A2E7ZZF2-F1
#
_cell.length_a   1.000
_cell.length_b   1.000
_cell.length_c   1.000
_cell.angle_alpha   90.00
_cell.angle_beta   90.00
_cell.angle_gamma   90.00
#
_symmetry.space_group_name_H-M   'P 1'
#
loop_
_entity.id
_entity.type
_entity.pdbx_description
1 polymer ?
#
loop_
_entity_poly.entity_id
_entity_poly.type
_entity_poly.pdbx_seq_one_letter_code
_entity_poly.pdbx_strand_id
1 'polypeptide(L)' 'MTPTGQTALIGGGVIGGGWAARFLLNGWDVNIFDPSSEAQRKTLETLTNARRTLPALYDTSLPSEGTLQFCDT' A
#
# COMPACT_ATOMS: atom_id res chain seq x y z
N MET A 1 13.37 12.47 2.78
CA MET A 1 13.16 12.44 1.32
C MET A 1 11.67 12.64 1.11
N THR A 2 11.27 13.55 0.22
CA THR A 2 9.85 13.94 0.07
C THR A 2 9.07 12.79 -0.58
N PRO A 3 7.88 12.41 -0.07
CA PRO A 3 7.03 11.43 -0.72
C PRO A 3 6.78 11.80 -2.18
N THR A 4 6.75 10.79 -3.06
CA THR A 4 6.48 11.00 -4.49
C THR A 4 5.06 11.54 -4.73
N GLY A 5 4.15 11.32 -3.76
CA GLY A 5 2.78 11.83 -3.72
C GLY A 5 1.97 11.25 -2.55
N GLN A 6 0.68 11.61 -2.49
CA GLN A 6 -0.31 11.03 -1.56
C GLN A 6 -1.48 10.43 -2.35
N THR A 7 -2.01 9.32 -1.88
CA THR A 7 -3.22 8.68 -2.45
C THR A 7 -4.19 8.26 -1.35
N ALA A 8 -5.48 8.32 -1.68
CA ALA A 8 -6.56 7.84 -0.83
C ALA A 8 -7.25 6.65 -1.50
N LEU A 9 -7.36 5.53 -0.79
CA LEU A 9 -8.01 4.32 -1.25
C LEU A 9 -9.29 4.09 -0.44
N ILE A 10 -10.43 4.06 -1.13
CA ILE A 10 -11.72 3.74 -0.54
C ILE A 10 -11.99 2.25 -0.83
N GLY A 11 -11.66 1.40 0.14
CA GLY A 11 -11.66 -0.06 0.05
C GLY A 11 -10.27 -0.67 0.25
N GLY A 12 -10.14 -1.56 1.23
CA GLY A 12 -8.94 -2.31 1.62
C GLY A 12 -9.06 -3.83 1.40
N GLY A 13 -9.99 -4.25 0.53
CA GLY A 13 -10.11 -5.63 0.07
C GLY A 13 -8.94 -6.06 -0.85
N VAL A 14 -9.10 -7.16 -1.59
CA VAL A 14 -8.01 -7.72 -2.45
C VAL A 14 -7.47 -6.70 -3.45
N ILE A 15 -8.37 -6.01 -4.17
CA ILE A 15 -7.98 -4.99 -5.17
C ILE A 15 -7.39 -3.76 -4.48
N GLY A 16 -7.98 -3.32 -3.37
CA GLY A 16 -7.47 -2.22 -2.57
C GLY A 16 -6.05 -2.47 -2.06
N GLY A 17 -5.77 -3.67 -1.55
CA GLY A 17 -4.44 -4.10 -1.12
C GLY A 17 -3.41 -4.11 -2.26
N GLY A 18 -3.83 -4.48 -3.47
CA GLY A 18 -2.98 -4.41 -4.66
C GLY A 18 -2.59 -2.97 -5.03
N TRP A 19 -3.56 -2.05 -5.01
CA TRP A 19 -3.29 -0.62 -5.22
C TRP A 19 -2.45 -0.01 -4.09
N ALA A 20 -2.72 -0.38 -2.84
CA ALA A 20 -1.91 0.03 -1.69
C ALA A 20 -0.45 -0.38 -1.89
N ALA A 21 -0.19 -1.63 -2.26
CA ALA A 21 1.16 -2.11 -2.56
C ALA A 21 1.81 -1.34 -3.71
N ARG A 22 1.06 -1.06 -4.79
CA ARG A 22 1.59 -0.34 -5.94
C ARG A 22 2.06 1.06 -5.55
N PHE A 23 1.24 1.84 -4.84
CA PHE A 23 1.59 3.21 -4.47
C PHE A 23 2.62 3.25 -3.34
N LEU A 24 2.38 2.51 -2.25
CA LEU A 24 3.20 2.54 -1.03
C LEU A 24 4.65 2.15 -1.33
N LEU A 25 4.86 1.05 -2.07
CA LEU A 25 6.19 0.57 -2.42
C LEU A 25 6.87 1.39 -3.54
N ASN A 26 6.16 2.33 -4.15
CA ASN A 26 6.71 3.33 -5.08
C ASN A 26 6.84 4.72 -4.41
N GLY A 27 6.87 4.77 -3.08
CA GLY A 27 7.20 5.96 -2.29
C GLY A 27 6.07 6.96 -2.11
N TRP A 28 4.82 6.54 -2.36
CA TRP A 28 3.64 7.36 -2.06
C TRP A 28 3.13 7.07 -0.66
N ASP A 29 2.69 8.11 0.04
CA ASP A 29 1.90 7.91 1.25
C ASP A 29 0.48 7.44 0.87
N VAL A 30 -0.01 6.43 1.57
CA VAL A 30 -1.28 5.75 1.29
C VAL A 30 -2.20 5.86 2.50
N ASN A 31 -3.36 6.48 2.30
CA ASN A 31 -4.45 6.52 3.27
C ASN A 31 -5.55 5.56 2.82
N ILE A 32 -6.02 4.66 3.68
CA ILE A 32 -7.03 3.65 3.34
C ILE A 32 -8.23 3.77 4.27
N PHE A 33 -9.43 3.86 3.70
CA PHE A 33 -10.68 3.75 4.43
C PHE A 33 -11.47 2.52 3.94
N ASP A 34 -11.90 1.66 4.86
CA ASP A 34 -12.81 0.54 4.58
C ASP A 34 -13.57 0.17 5.88
N PRO A 35 -14.91 0.12 5.86
CA PRO A 35 -15.71 -0.18 7.06
C PRO A 35 -15.59 -1.64 7.52
N SER A 36 -15.01 -2.53 6.71
CA SER A 36 -14.83 -3.93 7.09
C SER A 36 -13.71 -4.10 8.12
N SER A 37 -14.02 -4.80 9.23
CA SER A 37 -13.01 -5.18 10.24
C SER A 37 -11.87 -6.04 9.68
N GLU A 38 -12.07 -6.69 8.52
CA GLU A 38 -11.08 -7.55 7.87
C GLU A 38 -10.16 -6.81 6.88
N ALA A 39 -10.45 -5.55 6.56
CA ALA A 39 -9.76 -4.81 5.50
C ALA A 39 -8.28 -4.59 5.83
N GLN A 40 -7.97 -4.16 7.06
CA GLN A 40 -6.60 -3.97 7.51
C GLN A 40 -5.80 -5.27 7.42
N ARG A 41 -6.36 -6.39 7.91
CA ARG A 41 -5.70 -7.70 7.84
C ARG A 41 -5.39 -8.10 6.39
N LYS A 42 -6.39 -8.04 5.49
CA LYS A 42 -6.24 -8.40 4.07
C LYS A 42 -5.24 -7.50 3.33
N THR A 43 -5.28 -6.21 3.60
CA THR A 43 -4.33 -5.24 3.03
C THR A 43 -2.91 -5.56 3.48
N LEU A 44 -2.69 -5.80 4.78
CA LEU A 44 -1.36 -6.11 5.31
C LEU A 44 -0.81 -7.45 4.82
N GLU A 45 -1.65 -8.46 4.61
CA GLU A 45 -1.27 -9.73 3.97
C GLU A 45 -0.77 -9.50 2.53
N THR A 46 -1.52 -8.70 1.77
CA THR A 46 -1.15 -8.32 0.39
C THR A 46 0.17 -7.54 0.36
N LEU A 47 0.33 -6.55 1.25
CA LEU A 47 1.55 -5.76 1.39
C LEU A 47 2.76 -6.59 1.79
N THR A 48 2.58 -7.55 2.72
CA THR A 48 3.66 -8.45 3.15
C THR A 48 4.19 -9.26 1.98
N ASN A 49 3.30 -9.79 1.14
CA ASN A 49 3.69 -10.51 -0.07
C ASN A 49 4.36 -9.58 -1.07
N ALA A 50 3.78 -8.40 -1.31
CA ALA A 50 4.32 -7.43 -2.26
C ALA A 50 5.71 -6.92 -1.88
N ARG A 51 5.99 -6.64 -0.60
CA ARG A 51 7.34 -6.24 -0.14
C ARG A 51 8.41 -7.27 -0.46
N ARG A 52 8.05 -8.56 -0.51
CA ARG A 52 8.96 -9.66 -0.85
C ARG A 52 9.13 -9.83 -2.36
N THR A 53 8.05 -9.70 -3.12
CA THR A 53 8.04 -10.08 -4.55
C THR A 53 8.29 -8.90 -5.48
N LEU A 54 7.76 -7.72 -5.16
CA LEU A 54 7.80 -6.56 -6.04
C LEU A 54 9.23 -6.09 -6.36
N PRO A 55 10.20 -6.05 -5.42
CA PRO A 55 11.57 -5.67 -5.75
C PRO A 55 12.22 -6.57 -6.81
N ALA A 56 11.86 -7.85 -6.86
CA ALA A 56 12.42 -8.81 -7.82
C ALA A 56 11.88 -8.65 -9.25
N LEU A 57 10.86 -7.79 -9.45
CA LEU A 57 10.24 -7.54 -10.76
C LEU A 57 10.81 -6.32 -11.49
N TYR A 58 11.66 -5.52 -10.85
CA TYR A 58 12.25 -4.32 -11.44
C TYR A 58 13.75 -4.49 -11.65
N ASP A 59 14.27 -3.93 -12.74
CA ASP A 59 15.72 -3.86 -13.02
C ASP A 59 16.44 -2.78 -12.20
N THR A 60 15.69 -2.05 -11.37
CA THR A 60 16.21 -0.97 -10.50
C THR A 60 15.65 -1.11 -9.10
N SER A 61 16.39 -0.58 -8.12
CA SER A 61 15.90 -0.53 -6.74
C SER A 61 14.64 0.31 -6.64
N LEU A 62 13.65 -0.21 -5.91
CA LEU A 62 12.47 0.57 -5.53
C LEU A 62 12.90 1.79 -4.68
N PRO A 63 12.15 2.91 -4.76
CA PRO A 63 12.36 4.02 -3.86
C PRO A 63 12.06 3.60 -2.40
N SER A 64 12.38 4.48 -1.46
CA SER A 64 11.93 4.30 -0.08
C SER A 64 10.41 4.16 -0.02
N GLU A 65 9.93 3.22 0.79
CA GLU A 65 8.51 3.02 1.03
C GLU A 65 7.87 4.27 1.66
N GLY A 66 6.64 4.60 1.23
CA GLY A 66 5.85 5.68 1.83
C GLY A 66 5.22 5.29 3.16
N THR A 67 4.36 6.17 3.69
CA THR A 67 3.63 5.95 4.95
C THR A 67 2.26 5.34 4.68
N LEU A 68 1.89 4.32 5.46
CA LEU A 68 0.56 3.72 5.40
C LEU A 68 -0.29 4.17 6.59
N GLN A 69 -1.49 4.67 6.33
CA GLN A 69 -2.47 5.00 7.35
C GLN A 69 -3.81 4.33 7.05
N PHE A 70 -4.42 3.73 8.07
CA PHE A 70 -5.83 3.32 8.05
C PHE A 70 -6.65 4.43 8.71
N CYS A 71 -7.70 4.86 8.03
CA CYS A 71 -8.57 5.94 8.45
C CYS A 71 -9.87 5.37 9.02
N ASP A 72 -10.33 5.96 10.12
CA ASP A 72 -11.63 5.70 10.72
C ASP A 72 -12.66 6.74 10.22
N THR A 73 -13.96 6.45 10.43
CA THR A 73 -15.06 7.40 10.20
C THR A 73 -15.10 8.52 11.23
#